data_AF-A0A087CPT6-F1
#
_entry.id   AF-A0A087CPT6-F1
#
_cell.length_a   1.000
_cell.length_b   1.000
_cell.length_c   1.000
_cell.angle_alpha   90.00
_cell.angle_beta   90.00
_cell.angle_gamma   90.00
#
_symmetry.space_group_name_H-M   'P 1'
#
loop_
_entity.id
_entity.type
_entity.pdbx_description
1 polymer ?
#
loop_
_entity_poly.entity_id
_entity_poly.type
_entity_poly.pdbx_seq_one_letter_code
_entity_poly.pdbx_strand_id
1 'polypeptide(L)'
;MAEKVNYYELLGVARNAGADEIRAAIKKQRTIWSNRASRGGTVGAEAQNKVKLIGEAEKTLLDDAARAAYDQSLNDKPEKTWVNDGERDWLQIAQHYIQDGDVKMAEAAIEQAERQQPDNPEVWDTAIMIYESLEEGADWNRVEKAATQAILLDPDNAFGYAARGDVYWKKDDEDKARSQYQKASELGQAQGNQAIVDYVQEILTRMDIFDVLSSRGSQLDKRYQAVLSESGFISYTKENKDELASIQDGYRSLIRTVDSLSAKVKNPTSDFTKDISSEKSEMESEIKRIDDILDKEKDALRKPIILNVVELVVFFFMCVLAGPAGAVLGTIGLVIPLNWLLTGDKIPFNNINDLPEWSLGYIIGKGRTALWILANLVLGLLAIWITSQMGYKGL
;
A
#
# COMPACT_ATOMS: atom_id res chain seq x y z
N MET A 1 -38.17 -19.83 -13.68
CA MET A 1 -38.79 -19.23 -14.88
C MET A 1 -38.43 -17.75 -14.88
N ALA A 2 -38.31 -17.08 -16.03
CA ALA A 2 -38.06 -15.63 -16.01
C ALA A 2 -39.28 -14.90 -15.42
N GLU A 3 -39.05 -14.00 -14.46
CA GLU A 3 -40.14 -13.23 -13.89
C GLU A 3 -40.67 -12.21 -14.91
N LYS A 4 -41.98 -12.20 -15.12
CA LYS A 4 -42.63 -11.36 -16.11
C LYS A 4 -42.80 -9.96 -15.53
N VAL A 5 -42.06 -9.00 -16.09
CA VAL A 5 -42.06 -7.58 -15.67
C VAL A 5 -43.50 -7.04 -15.61
N ASN A 6 -43.88 -6.49 -14.45
CA ASN A 6 -45.18 -5.86 -14.29
C ASN A 6 -45.17 -4.45 -14.93
N TYR A 7 -46.14 -4.19 -15.80
CA TYR A 7 -46.28 -2.91 -16.50
C TYR A 7 -46.58 -1.72 -15.57
N TYR A 8 -47.25 -1.94 -14.43
CA TYR A 8 -47.47 -0.88 -13.42
C TYR A 8 -46.15 -0.49 -12.73
N GLU A 9 -45.34 -1.49 -12.34
CA GLU A 9 -43.98 -1.29 -11.80
C GLU A 9 -43.05 -0.60 -12.81
N LEU A 10 -43.09 -1.01 -14.08
CA LEU A 10 -42.29 -0.44 -15.16
C LEU A 10 -42.59 1.05 -15.42
N LEU A 11 -43.83 1.50 -15.16
CA LEU A 11 -44.27 2.87 -15.36
C LEU A 11 -44.16 3.73 -14.09
N GLY A 12 -44.28 3.11 -12.91
CA GLY A 12 -44.31 3.78 -11.61
C GLY A 12 -45.68 4.34 -11.24
N VAL A 13 -46.76 3.64 -11.61
CA VAL A 13 -48.16 4.06 -11.43
C VAL A 13 -49.02 2.94 -10.85
N ALA A 14 -50.10 3.30 -10.16
CA ALA A 14 -50.99 2.37 -9.46
C ALA A 14 -51.84 1.48 -10.37
N ARG A 15 -52.32 0.32 -9.89
CA ARG A 15 -53.30 -0.48 -10.65
C ARG A 15 -54.60 0.27 -10.89
N ASN A 16 -54.97 1.22 -10.03
CA ASN A 16 -56.14 2.10 -10.18
C ASN A 16 -55.86 3.40 -10.96
N ALA A 17 -54.64 3.61 -11.47
CA ALA A 17 -54.22 4.85 -12.14
C ALA A 17 -55.10 5.24 -13.33
N GLY A 18 -55.31 6.54 -13.50
CA GLY A 18 -56.13 7.08 -14.60
C GLY A 18 -55.45 6.93 -15.97
N ALA A 19 -56.23 6.82 -17.05
CA ALA A 19 -55.65 6.66 -18.39
C ALA A 19 -54.69 7.82 -18.78
N ASP A 20 -54.94 9.04 -18.32
CA ASP A 20 -54.07 10.20 -18.57
C ASP A 20 -52.81 10.22 -17.69
N GLU A 21 -52.88 9.69 -16.47
CA GLU A 21 -51.72 9.45 -15.61
C GLU A 21 -50.79 8.39 -16.23
N ILE A 22 -51.38 7.29 -16.72
CA ILE A 22 -50.66 6.22 -17.43
C ILE A 22 -50.02 6.78 -18.71
N ARG A 23 -50.72 7.61 -19.50
CA ARG A 23 -50.15 8.32 -20.67
C ARG A 23 -48.97 9.22 -20.28
N ALA A 24 -49.09 9.96 -19.18
CA ALA A 24 -48.02 10.83 -18.68
C ALA A 24 -46.79 10.02 -18.23
N ALA A 25 -46.99 8.91 -17.51
CA ALA A 25 -45.94 8.00 -17.09
C ALA A 25 -45.24 7.30 -18.27
N ILE A 26 -46.01 6.80 -19.25
CA ILE A 26 -45.48 6.25 -20.51
C ILE A 26 -44.61 7.29 -21.21
N LYS A 27 -45.07 8.54 -21.35
CA LYS A 27 -44.30 9.62 -21.98
C LYS A 27 -43.00 9.92 -21.21
N LYS A 28 -43.05 10.00 -19.88
CA LYS A 28 -41.90 10.25 -18.98
C LYS A 28 -40.86 9.13 -19.11
N GLN A 29 -41.26 7.88 -18.90
CA GLN A 29 -40.39 6.72 -18.99
C GLN A 29 -39.84 6.52 -20.42
N ARG A 30 -40.68 6.62 -21.45
CA ARG A 30 -40.23 6.49 -22.85
C ARG A 30 -39.18 7.53 -23.22
N THR A 31 -39.30 8.77 -22.73
CA THR A 31 -38.27 9.81 -22.92
C THR A 31 -36.96 9.41 -22.23
N ILE A 32 -37.01 8.98 -20.97
CA ILE A 32 -35.82 8.55 -20.21
C ILE A 32 -35.10 7.39 -20.91
N TRP A 33 -35.82 6.31 -21.22
CA TRP A 33 -35.21 5.10 -21.77
C TRP A 33 -34.84 5.23 -23.25
N SER A 34 -35.54 6.03 -24.07
CA SER A 34 -35.13 6.27 -25.46
C SER A 34 -33.84 7.09 -25.56
N ASN A 35 -33.64 8.05 -24.64
CA ASN A 35 -32.39 8.80 -24.53
C ASN A 35 -31.21 7.97 -24.00
N ARG A 36 -31.48 6.81 -23.37
CA ARG A 36 -30.47 5.81 -22.96
C ARG A 36 -30.23 4.76 -24.06
N ALA A 37 -31.26 4.39 -24.83
CA ALA A 37 -31.24 3.38 -25.90
C ALA A 37 -30.36 3.74 -27.12
N SER A 38 -29.94 5.00 -27.23
CA SER A 38 -28.96 5.49 -28.22
C SER A 38 -27.50 5.26 -27.82
N ARG A 39 -27.23 4.83 -26.57
CA ARG A 39 -25.88 4.46 -26.09
C ARG A 39 -25.51 3.06 -26.59
N GLY A 40 -24.21 2.80 -26.70
CA GLY A 40 -23.68 1.46 -27.04
C GLY A 40 -23.62 0.51 -25.83
N GLY A 41 -23.29 -0.76 -26.10
CA GLY A 41 -23.05 -1.77 -25.05
C GLY A 41 -24.32 -2.33 -24.40
N THR A 42 -24.14 -2.99 -23.26
CA THR A 42 -25.22 -3.64 -22.47
C THR A 42 -26.30 -2.65 -22.07
N VAL A 43 -25.91 -1.49 -21.53
CA VAL A 43 -26.81 -0.38 -21.16
C VAL A 43 -27.71 0.06 -22.32
N GLY A 44 -27.19 0.07 -23.55
CA GLY A 44 -27.97 0.34 -24.76
C GLY A 44 -29.03 -0.73 -25.02
N ALA A 45 -28.65 -2.01 -24.98
CA ALA A 45 -29.54 -3.14 -25.20
C ALA A 45 -30.63 -3.26 -24.11
N GLU A 46 -30.28 -3.01 -22.85
CA GLU A 46 -31.21 -2.98 -21.72
C GLU A 46 -32.20 -1.82 -21.82
N ALA A 47 -31.73 -0.62 -22.18
CA ALA A 47 -32.59 0.52 -22.43
C ALA A 47 -33.54 0.28 -23.63
N GLN A 48 -33.06 -0.36 -24.70
CA GLN A 48 -33.92 -0.79 -25.82
C GLN A 48 -34.99 -1.80 -25.37
N ASN A 49 -34.64 -2.75 -24.49
CA ASN A 49 -35.60 -3.68 -23.91
C ASN A 49 -36.63 -2.97 -23.01
N LYS A 50 -36.22 -2.00 -22.18
CA LYS A 50 -37.13 -1.16 -21.39
C LYS A 50 -38.07 -0.35 -22.29
N VAL A 51 -37.58 0.25 -23.38
CA VAL A 51 -38.42 0.95 -24.39
C VAL A 51 -39.45 0.01 -25.02
N LYS A 52 -39.04 -1.22 -25.39
CA LYS A 52 -39.96 -2.26 -25.91
C LYS A 52 -41.05 -2.61 -24.90
N LEU A 53 -40.67 -2.88 -23.65
CA LEU A 53 -41.61 -3.18 -22.56
C LEU A 53 -42.57 -2.01 -22.28
N ILE A 54 -42.11 -0.75 -22.40
CA ILE A 54 -42.99 0.43 -22.28
C ILE A 54 -43.99 0.52 -23.45
N GLY A 55 -43.64 0.03 -24.64
CA GLY A 55 -44.57 -0.13 -25.76
C GLY A 55 -45.57 -1.29 -25.58
N GLU A 56 -45.19 -2.33 -24.83
CA GLU A 56 -46.09 -3.43 -24.44
C GLU A 56 -47.04 -2.98 -23.31
N ALA A 57 -46.54 -2.22 -22.33
CA ALA A 57 -47.32 -1.57 -21.29
C ALA A 57 -48.34 -0.59 -21.87
N GLU A 58 -47.95 0.28 -22.81
CA GLU A 58 -48.86 1.22 -23.48
C GLU A 58 -50.03 0.50 -24.17
N LYS A 59 -49.76 -0.56 -24.93
CA LYS A 59 -50.79 -1.37 -25.60
C LYS A 59 -51.69 -2.13 -24.62
N THR A 60 -51.20 -2.45 -23.44
CA THR A 60 -51.96 -3.25 -22.45
C THR A 60 -52.77 -2.38 -21.50
N LEU A 61 -52.26 -1.21 -21.10
CA LEU A 61 -52.84 -0.39 -20.03
C LEU A 61 -53.68 0.81 -20.54
N LEU A 62 -53.64 1.10 -21.85
CA LEU A 62 -54.49 2.13 -22.49
C LEU A 62 -55.62 1.54 -23.36
N ASP A 63 -55.77 0.21 -23.38
CA ASP A 63 -56.94 -0.49 -23.90
C ASP A 63 -57.69 -1.14 -22.73
N ASP A 64 -58.96 -0.78 -22.54
CA ASP A 64 -59.71 -1.15 -21.34
C ASP A 64 -59.92 -2.66 -21.21
N ALA A 65 -60.02 -3.38 -22.33
CA ALA A 65 -60.22 -4.84 -22.33
C ALA A 65 -58.91 -5.59 -22.08
N ALA A 66 -57.81 -5.15 -22.70
CA ALA A 66 -56.48 -5.67 -22.43
C ALA A 66 -56.05 -5.40 -20.98
N ARG A 67 -56.37 -4.22 -20.44
CA ARG A 67 -56.09 -3.84 -19.04
C ARG A 67 -56.86 -4.74 -18.08
N ALA A 68 -58.17 -4.89 -18.26
CA ALA A 68 -58.99 -5.76 -17.41
C ALA A 68 -58.52 -7.22 -17.43
N ALA A 69 -58.09 -7.75 -18.58
CA ALA A 69 -57.52 -9.10 -18.68
C ALA A 69 -56.12 -9.21 -18.04
N TYR A 70 -55.31 -8.15 -18.14
CA TYR A 70 -54.01 -8.07 -17.50
C TYR A 70 -54.13 -7.99 -15.97
N ASP A 71 -55.03 -7.16 -15.44
CA ASP A 71 -55.32 -7.03 -14.01
C ASP A 71 -55.82 -8.35 -13.41
N GLN A 72 -56.69 -9.07 -14.13
CA GLN A 72 -57.10 -10.43 -13.75
C GLN A 72 -55.90 -11.40 -13.64
N SER A 73 -54.90 -11.28 -14.51
CA SER A 73 -53.66 -12.08 -14.43
C SER A 73 -52.70 -11.69 -13.30
N LEU A 74 -52.99 -10.58 -12.59
CA LEU A 74 -52.23 -10.09 -11.43
C LEU A 74 -52.95 -10.33 -10.09
N ASN A 75 -54.13 -10.95 -10.06
CA ASN A 75 -54.91 -11.13 -8.82
C ASN A 75 -54.26 -12.07 -7.80
N ASP A 76 -53.47 -13.07 -8.25
CA ASP A 76 -52.72 -13.97 -7.36
C ASP A 76 -51.43 -13.33 -6.80
N LYS A 77 -51.07 -12.12 -7.25
CA LYS A 77 -49.91 -11.36 -6.75
C LYS A 77 -50.37 -10.11 -5.99
N PRO A 78 -50.00 -9.96 -4.70
CA PRO A 78 -50.34 -8.75 -3.96
C PRO A 78 -49.79 -7.50 -4.66
N GLU A 79 -50.55 -6.42 -4.63
CA GLU A 79 -50.13 -5.14 -5.18
C GLU A 79 -49.06 -4.51 -4.27
N LYS A 80 -47.85 -4.25 -4.81
CA LYS A 80 -46.94 -3.27 -4.22
C LYS A 80 -47.71 -1.94 -4.15
N THR A 81 -47.87 -1.35 -2.98
CA THR A 81 -48.67 -0.13 -2.79
C THR A 81 -48.08 1.04 -3.56
N TRP A 82 -48.78 1.48 -4.60
CA TRP A 82 -48.45 2.67 -5.36
C TRP A 82 -49.07 3.91 -4.73
N VAL A 83 -48.28 4.98 -4.70
CA VAL A 83 -48.57 6.19 -3.94
C VAL A 83 -48.36 7.40 -4.87
N ASN A 84 -49.18 8.45 -4.72
CA ASN A 84 -49.28 9.53 -5.72
C ASN A 84 -47.99 10.37 -5.85
N ASP A 85 -47.83 11.14 -6.94
CA ASP A 85 -46.60 11.89 -7.24
C ASP A 85 -46.23 12.97 -6.17
N GLY A 86 -47.17 13.33 -5.27
CA GLY A 86 -46.95 14.18 -4.09
C GLY A 86 -46.95 13.45 -2.73
N GLU A 87 -47.12 12.14 -2.73
CA GLU A 87 -47.14 11.27 -1.54
C GLU A 87 -46.06 10.16 -1.60
N ARG A 88 -45.40 9.96 -2.75
CA ARG A 88 -44.38 8.92 -2.95
C ARG A 88 -43.26 9.02 -1.92
N ASP A 89 -43.00 7.91 -1.24
CA ASP A 89 -41.82 7.74 -0.42
C ASP A 89 -40.56 7.59 -1.31
N TRP A 90 -39.94 8.73 -1.61
CA TRP A 90 -38.71 8.78 -2.40
C TRP A 90 -37.49 8.20 -1.67
N LEU A 91 -37.53 8.08 -0.34
CA LEU A 91 -36.49 7.40 0.43
C LEU A 91 -36.57 5.89 0.17
N GLN A 92 -37.75 5.28 0.32
CA GLN A 92 -37.97 3.87 -0.02
C GLN A 92 -37.65 3.58 -1.50
N ILE A 93 -37.98 4.50 -2.42
CA ILE A 93 -37.63 4.36 -3.84
C ILE A 93 -36.11 4.41 -4.05
N ALA A 94 -35.40 5.31 -3.38
CA ALA A 94 -33.94 5.38 -3.46
C ALA A 94 -33.29 4.10 -2.92
N GLN A 95 -33.74 3.61 -1.76
CA GLN A 95 -33.29 2.35 -1.16
C GLN A 95 -33.54 1.14 -2.07
N HIS A 96 -34.68 1.07 -2.77
CA HIS A 96 -34.94 0.01 -3.76
C HIS A 96 -33.97 0.09 -4.95
N TYR A 97 -33.63 1.29 -5.44
CA TYR A 97 -32.64 1.44 -6.51
C TYR A 97 -31.20 1.11 -6.05
N ILE A 98 -30.83 1.32 -4.78
CA ILE A 98 -29.58 0.80 -4.21
C ILE A 98 -29.57 -0.73 -4.25
N GLN A 99 -30.66 -1.38 -3.85
CA GLN A 99 -30.79 -2.86 -3.86
C GLN A 99 -30.73 -3.44 -5.29
N ASP A 100 -31.32 -2.74 -6.27
CA ASP A 100 -31.27 -3.10 -7.70
C ASP A 100 -29.92 -2.74 -8.37
N GLY A 101 -29.07 -1.93 -7.71
CA GLY A 101 -27.78 -1.45 -8.23
C GLY A 101 -27.85 -0.29 -9.23
N ASP A 102 -29.03 0.30 -9.50
CA ASP A 102 -29.18 1.47 -10.37
C ASP A 102 -28.90 2.76 -9.58
N VAL A 103 -27.64 2.97 -9.21
CA VAL A 103 -27.18 4.13 -8.41
C VAL A 103 -27.62 5.45 -9.03
N LYS A 104 -27.69 5.56 -10.36
CA LYS A 104 -28.15 6.76 -11.07
C LYS A 104 -29.64 7.03 -10.90
N MET A 105 -30.47 6.00 -10.73
CA MET A 105 -31.87 6.17 -10.35
C MET A 105 -32.04 6.37 -8.84
N ALA A 106 -31.13 5.83 -8.01
CA ALA A 106 -31.06 6.13 -6.58
C ALA A 106 -30.74 7.62 -6.33
N GLU A 107 -29.74 8.19 -7.01
CA GLU A 107 -29.39 9.63 -6.99
C GLU A 107 -30.61 10.50 -7.32
N ALA A 108 -31.28 10.21 -8.45
CA ALA A 108 -32.44 10.96 -8.90
C ALA A 108 -33.67 10.84 -7.96
N ALA A 109 -33.71 9.80 -7.11
CA ALA A 109 -34.73 9.60 -6.09
C ALA A 109 -34.37 10.29 -4.77
N ILE A 110 -33.13 10.14 -4.27
CA ILE A 110 -32.73 10.71 -2.98
C ILE A 110 -32.70 12.24 -3.02
N GLU A 111 -32.38 12.85 -4.18
CA GLU A 111 -32.57 14.28 -4.37
C GLU A 111 -34.02 14.75 -4.14
N GLN A 112 -35.03 13.90 -4.41
CA GLN A 112 -36.43 14.23 -4.09
C GLN A 112 -36.71 14.02 -2.59
N ALA A 113 -36.15 12.97 -2.00
CA ALA A 113 -36.30 12.69 -0.57
C ALA A 113 -35.73 13.84 0.28
N GLU A 114 -34.54 14.36 -0.03
CA GLU A 114 -33.94 15.55 0.61
C GLU A 114 -34.87 16.78 0.58
N ARG A 115 -35.71 16.90 -0.46
CA ARG A 115 -36.63 18.03 -0.65
C ARG A 115 -37.99 17.82 0.03
N GLN A 116 -38.41 16.58 0.25
CA GLN A 116 -39.70 16.26 0.88
C GLN A 116 -39.59 15.98 2.38
N GLN A 117 -38.46 15.41 2.82
CA GLN A 117 -38.22 14.95 4.19
C GLN A 117 -36.86 15.50 4.70
N PRO A 118 -36.59 16.82 4.65
CA PRO A 118 -35.31 17.38 5.05
C PRO A 118 -34.97 17.12 6.53
N ASP A 119 -35.98 16.93 7.38
CA ASP A 119 -35.84 16.69 8.82
C ASP A 119 -35.72 15.19 9.18
N ASN A 120 -35.67 14.28 8.19
CA ASN A 120 -35.49 12.84 8.42
C ASN A 120 -34.00 12.44 8.31
N PRO A 121 -33.33 11.95 9.38
CA PRO A 121 -31.92 11.56 9.30
C PRO A 121 -31.66 10.39 8.32
N GLU A 122 -32.60 9.45 8.16
CA GLU A 122 -32.43 8.28 7.26
C GLU A 122 -32.28 8.68 5.79
N VAL A 123 -32.84 9.84 5.40
CA VAL A 123 -32.64 10.45 4.07
C VAL A 123 -31.19 10.86 3.87
N TRP A 124 -30.56 11.44 4.88
CA TRP A 124 -29.18 11.92 4.80
C TRP A 124 -28.17 10.76 4.88
N ASP A 125 -28.47 9.73 5.67
CA ASP A 125 -27.70 8.46 5.66
C ASP A 125 -27.78 7.77 4.29
N THR A 126 -28.98 7.64 3.72
CA THR A 126 -29.16 7.05 2.39
C THR A 126 -28.50 7.93 1.31
N ALA A 127 -28.49 9.26 1.49
CA ALA A 127 -27.80 10.19 0.59
C ALA A 127 -26.28 10.05 0.64
N ILE A 128 -25.67 9.87 1.82
CA ILE A 128 -24.23 9.53 1.95
C ILE A 128 -23.91 8.30 1.10
N MET A 129 -24.62 7.19 1.34
CA MET A 129 -24.36 5.92 0.63
C MET A 129 -24.44 6.05 -0.89
N ILE A 130 -25.35 6.87 -1.40
CA ILE A 130 -25.51 7.11 -2.85
C ILE A 130 -24.41 8.03 -3.38
N TYR A 131 -24.11 9.13 -2.69
CA TYR A 131 -23.11 10.10 -3.14
C TYR A 131 -21.67 9.56 -3.03
N GLU A 132 -21.43 8.53 -2.21
CA GLU A 132 -20.17 7.78 -2.17
C GLU A 132 -20.04 6.72 -3.28
N SER A 133 -21.15 6.23 -3.85
CA SER A 133 -21.19 5.10 -4.79
C SER A 133 -21.43 5.48 -6.27
N LEU A 134 -21.43 6.78 -6.60
CA LEU A 134 -21.70 7.30 -7.95
C LEU A 134 -20.76 6.73 -9.03
N GLU A 135 -21.29 6.51 -10.24
CA GLU A 135 -20.57 5.98 -11.42
C GLU A 135 -19.31 6.80 -11.80
N GLU A 136 -19.31 8.10 -11.50
CA GLU A 136 -18.25 9.05 -11.85
C GLU A 136 -17.20 9.21 -10.70
N GLY A 137 -17.39 8.48 -9.60
CA GLY A 137 -16.68 8.66 -8.34
C GLY A 137 -17.45 9.54 -7.36
N ALA A 138 -17.12 9.42 -6.07
CA ALA A 138 -17.87 10.05 -4.98
C ALA A 138 -17.87 11.59 -5.02
N ASP A 139 -19.04 12.21 -4.84
CA ASP A 139 -19.19 13.67 -4.72
C ASP A 139 -19.02 14.08 -3.25
N TRP A 140 -17.76 14.23 -2.83
CA TRP A 140 -17.39 14.57 -1.45
C TRP A 140 -18.02 15.87 -0.91
N ASN A 141 -18.48 16.79 -1.79
CA ASN A 141 -19.20 17.99 -1.34
C ASN A 141 -20.65 17.66 -0.96
N ARG A 142 -21.31 16.76 -1.70
CA ARG A 142 -22.64 16.24 -1.32
C ARG A 142 -22.56 15.33 -0.10
N VAL A 143 -21.51 14.49 0.01
CA VAL A 143 -21.27 13.67 1.21
C VAL A 143 -21.05 14.57 2.43
N GLU A 144 -20.25 15.64 2.33
CA GLU A 144 -20.05 16.59 3.44
C GLU A 144 -21.36 17.26 3.88
N LYS A 145 -22.20 17.69 2.91
CA LYS A 145 -23.53 18.23 3.18
C LYS A 145 -24.39 17.20 3.91
N ALA A 146 -24.51 15.99 3.37
CA ALA A 146 -25.38 14.94 3.89
C ALA A 146 -24.95 14.50 5.29
N ALA A 147 -23.66 14.19 5.49
CA ALA A 147 -23.09 13.88 6.80
C ALA A 147 -23.27 15.01 7.83
N THR A 148 -23.19 16.26 7.40
CA THR A 148 -23.46 17.41 8.28
C THR A 148 -24.94 17.53 8.65
N GLN A 149 -25.88 17.20 7.77
CA GLN A 149 -27.31 17.16 8.12
C GLN A 149 -27.68 15.94 8.97
N ALA A 150 -27.12 14.77 8.68
CA ALA A 150 -27.29 13.54 9.47
C ALA A 150 -26.91 13.78 10.95
N ILE A 151 -25.71 14.34 11.19
CA ILE A 151 -25.21 14.68 12.54
C ILE A 151 -26.01 15.84 13.20
N LEU A 152 -26.63 16.73 12.40
CA LEU A 152 -27.44 17.83 12.93
C LEU A 152 -28.81 17.35 13.44
N LEU A 153 -29.39 16.35 12.78
CA LEU A 153 -30.68 15.76 13.11
C LEU A 153 -30.56 14.65 14.17
N ASP A 154 -29.51 13.83 14.08
CA ASP A 154 -29.11 12.86 15.09
C ASP A 154 -27.64 13.08 15.50
N PRO A 155 -27.39 13.78 16.63
CA PRO A 155 -26.04 14.00 17.16
C PRO A 155 -25.27 12.74 17.57
N ASP A 156 -25.93 11.58 17.68
CA ASP A 156 -25.30 10.29 17.95
C ASP A 156 -25.10 9.44 16.66
N ASN A 157 -25.38 9.98 15.47
CA ASN A 157 -25.28 9.26 14.20
C ASN A 157 -23.82 8.86 13.85
N ALA A 158 -23.44 7.63 14.19
CA ALA A 158 -22.12 7.08 13.97
C ALA A 158 -21.73 7.01 12.47
N PHE A 159 -22.70 6.86 11.56
CA PHE A 159 -22.45 6.74 10.13
C PHE A 159 -22.13 8.10 9.49
N GLY A 160 -22.92 9.14 9.83
CA GLY A 160 -22.61 10.52 9.47
C GLY A 160 -21.23 10.95 10.00
N TYR A 161 -20.85 10.55 11.22
CA TYR A 161 -19.49 10.79 11.73
C TYR A 161 -18.41 10.04 10.93
N ALA A 162 -18.65 8.79 10.52
CA ALA A 162 -17.70 8.04 9.69
C ALA A 162 -17.48 8.73 8.34
N ALA A 163 -18.55 8.99 7.58
CA ALA A 163 -18.50 9.64 6.27
C ALA A 163 -17.92 11.06 6.31
N ARG A 164 -18.13 11.81 7.41
CA ARG A 164 -17.44 13.10 7.59
C ARG A 164 -15.94 12.93 7.88
N GLY A 165 -15.53 11.80 8.43
CA GLY A 165 -14.13 11.38 8.47
C GLY A 165 -13.55 11.17 7.07
N ASP A 166 -14.25 10.43 6.21
CA ASP A 166 -13.86 10.20 4.82
C ASP A 166 -13.77 11.51 4.01
N VAL A 167 -14.72 12.43 4.21
CA VAL A 167 -14.66 13.80 3.64
C VAL A 167 -13.38 14.55 4.07
N TYR A 168 -12.97 14.50 5.34
CA TYR A 168 -11.75 15.18 5.78
C TYR A 168 -10.48 14.46 5.32
N TRP A 169 -10.49 13.13 5.27
CA TRP A 169 -9.41 12.33 4.70
C TRP A 169 -9.18 12.68 3.21
N LYS A 170 -10.27 12.90 2.45
CA LYS A 170 -10.22 13.35 1.05
C LYS A 170 -9.88 14.84 0.86
N LYS A 171 -9.66 15.58 1.94
CA LYS A 171 -9.19 16.97 1.97
C LYS A 171 -7.78 17.10 2.56
N ASP A 172 -7.07 15.97 2.74
CA ASP A 172 -5.76 15.87 3.41
C ASP A 172 -5.75 16.46 4.84
N ASP A 173 -6.91 16.45 5.52
CA ASP A 173 -7.15 17.04 6.84
C ASP A 173 -7.16 15.95 7.91
N GLU A 174 -6.02 15.25 8.03
CA GLU A 174 -5.88 14.00 8.80
C GLU A 174 -6.30 14.13 10.27
N ASP A 175 -5.98 15.26 10.94
CA ASP A 175 -6.39 15.54 12.32
C ASP A 175 -7.92 15.53 12.47
N LYS A 176 -8.65 16.17 11.56
CA LYS A 176 -10.12 16.20 11.59
C LYS A 176 -10.68 14.84 11.22
N ALA A 177 -10.12 14.17 10.21
CA ALA A 177 -10.52 12.83 9.81
C ALA A 177 -10.42 11.85 10.98
N ARG A 178 -9.25 11.77 11.62
CA ARG A 178 -8.96 10.96 12.81
C ARG A 178 -9.94 11.27 13.95
N SER A 179 -10.27 12.54 14.18
CA SER A 179 -11.26 12.96 15.18
C SER A 179 -12.70 12.52 14.85
N GLN A 180 -13.13 12.60 13.58
CA GLN A 180 -14.47 12.14 13.20
C GLN A 180 -14.59 10.62 13.29
N TYR A 181 -13.58 9.90 12.79
CA TYR A 181 -13.48 8.44 12.89
C TYR A 181 -13.48 7.98 14.36
N GLN A 182 -12.70 8.60 15.24
CA GLN A 182 -12.75 8.29 16.68
C GLN A 182 -14.17 8.44 17.25
N LYS A 183 -14.88 9.53 16.89
CA LYS A 183 -16.27 9.73 17.33
C LYS A 183 -17.25 8.71 16.75
N ALA A 184 -17.09 8.31 15.49
CA ALA A 184 -17.85 7.24 14.86
C ALA A 184 -17.66 5.89 15.58
N SER A 185 -16.43 5.58 16.00
CA SER A 185 -16.13 4.35 16.76
C SER A 185 -16.75 4.36 18.16
N GLU A 186 -16.70 5.48 18.89
CA GLU A 186 -17.37 5.64 20.19
C GLU A 186 -18.88 5.39 20.07
N LEU A 187 -19.53 6.04 19.10
CA LEU A 187 -20.97 5.97 18.89
C LEU A 187 -21.40 4.58 18.39
N GLY A 188 -20.66 4.01 17.43
CA GLY A 188 -20.88 2.65 16.94
C GLY A 188 -20.74 1.59 18.04
N GLN A 189 -19.79 1.76 18.98
CA GLN A 189 -19.68 0.90 20.16
C GLN A 189 -20.88 1.05 21.11
N ALA A 190 -21.32 2.28 21.39
CA ALA A 190 -22.50 2.53 22.23
C ALA A 190 -23.81 1.97 21.63
N GLN A 191 -23.92 1.97 20.29
CA GLN A 191 -25.05 1.44 19.53
C GLN A 191 -24.98 -0.08 19.29
N GLY A 192 -23.83 -0.72 19.54
CA GLY A 192 -23.58 -2.12 19.14
C GLY A 192 -23.42 -2.32 17.62
N ASN A 193 -23.22 -1.24 16.85
CA ASN A 193 -23.02 -1.28 15.41
C ASN A 193 -21.58 -1.72 15.07
N GLN A 194 -21.32 -3.03 15.19
CA GLN A 194 -19.98 -3.59 14.97
C GLN A 194 -19.45 -3.36 13.54
N ALA A 195 -20.32 -3.15 12.54
CA ALA A 195 -19.90 -2.88 11.17
C ALA A 195 -19.17 -1.52 11.04
N ILE A 196 -19.73 -0.46 11.65
CA ILE A 196 -19.04 0.85 11.72
C ILE A 196 -17.76 0.73 12.55
N VAL A 197 -17.80 0.02 13.68
CA VAL A 197 -16.63 -0.15 14.55
C VAL A 197 -15.48 -0.87 13.84
N ASP A 198 -15.75 -1.94 13.09
CA ASP A 198 -14.72 -2.68 12.34
C ASP A 198 -14.16 -1.85 11.17
N TYR A 199 -15.04 -1.18 10.39
CA TYR A 199 -14.64 -0.28 9.29
C TYR A 199 -13.71 0.85 9.78
N VAL A 200 -14.14 1.56 10.81
CA VAL A 200 -13.41 2.68 11.41
C VAL A 200 -12.13 2.22 12.10
N GLN A 201 -12.15 1.04 12.76
CA GLN A 201 -10.93 0.48 13.36
C GLN A 201 -9.89 0.11 12.30
N GLU A 202 -10.29 -0.33 11.11
CA GLU A 202 -9.35 -0.54 10.01
C GLU A 202 -8.69 0.79 9.59
N ILE A 203 -9.49 1.83 9.31
CA ILE A 203 -8.97 3.15 8.87
C ILE A 203 -8.04 3.76 9.92
N LEU A 204 -8.45 3.82 11.19
CA LEU A 204 -7.60 4.33 12.27
C LEU A 204 -6.29 3.52 12.41
N THR A 205 -6.32 2.22 12.13
CA THR A 205 -5.10 1.37 12.14
C THR A 205 -4.20 1.65 10.94
N ARG A 206 -4.75 1.93 9.75
CA ARG A 206 -3.98 2.41 8.57
C ARG A 206 -3.27 3.72 8.89
N MET A 207 -3.96 4.68 9.51
CA MET A 207 -3.38 5.96 9.94
C MET A 207 -2.27 5.77 10.99
N ASP A 208 -2.52 4.96 12.05
CA ASP A 208 -1.49 4.63 13.06
C ASP A 208 -0.22 4.00 12.46
N ILE A 209 -0.38 3.19 11.39
CA ILE A 209 0.73 2.54 10.70
C ILE A 209 1.48 3.55 9.81
N PHE A 210 0.76 4.39 9.07
CA PHE A 210 1.34 5.47 8.26
C PHE A 210 2.15 6.47 9.11
N ASP A 211 1.63 6.89 10.28
CA ASP A 211 2.36 7.74 11.23
C ASP A 211 3.67 7.09 11.69
N VAL A 212 3.64 5.78 11.95
CA VAL A 212 4.81 5.00 12.39
C VAL A 212 5.84 4.82 11.28
N LEU A 213 5.43 4.61 10.03
CA LEU A 213 6.32 4.42 8.88
C LEU A 213 6.91 5.76 8.40
N SER A 214 6.08 6.80 8.23
CA SER A 214 6.52 8.15 7.85
C SER A 214 7.49 8.76 8.87
N SER A 215 7.30 8.50 10.17
CA SER A 215 8.21 8.97 11.22
C SER A 215 9.44 8.07 11.42
N ARG A 216 9.27 6.78 11.75
CA ARG A 216 10.38 5.88 12.13
C ARG A 216 11.02 5.18 10.94
N GLY A 217 10.23 4.77 9.93
CA GLY A 217 10.74 4.20 8.68
C GLY A 217 11.65 5.21 7.97
N SER A 218 11.13 6.41 7.70
CA SER A 218 11.90 7.48 7.06
C SER A 218 13.18 7.87 7.82
N GLN A 219 13.25 7.70 9.14
CA GLN A 219 14.48 7.89 9.92
C GLN A 219 15.50 6.76 9.70
N LEU A 220 15.05 5.50 9.59
CA LEU A 220 15.91 4.37 9.25
C LEU A 220 16.43 4.48 7.83
N ASP A 221 15.59 4.88 6.86
CA ASP A 221 16.00 5.11 5.47
C ASP A 221 17.08 6.18 5.38
N LYS A 222 16.90 7.31 6.09
CA LYS A 222 17.89 8.40 6.14
C LYS A 222 19.22 7.96 6.75
N ARG A 223 19.20 7.17 7.83
CA ARG A 223 20.41 6.57 8.44
C ARG A 223 21.10 5.60 7.47
N TYR A 224 20.34 4.76 6.79
CA TYR A 224 20.86 3.80 5.82
C TYR A 224 21.53 4.50 4.63
N GLN A 225 20.87 5.51 4.06
CA GLN A 225 21.46 6.31 2.97
C GLN A 225 22.67 7.14 3.43
N ALA A 226 22.76 7.55 4.70
CA ALA A 226 23.96 8.19 5.23
C ALA A 226 25.18 7.24 5.19
N VAL A 227 25.04 6.01 5.71
CA VAL A 227 26.12 5.00 5.68
C VAL A 227 26.57 4.69 4.23
N LEU A 228 25.63 4.64 3.29
CA LEU A 228 25.93 4.42 1.87
C LEU A 228 26.59 5.64 1.19
N SER A 229 26.22 6.87 1.57
CA SER A 229 26.66 8.10 0.89
C SER A 229 27.98 8.69 1.41
N GLU A 230 28.33 8.47 2.68
CA GLU A 230 29.67 8.80 3.20
C GLU A 230 30.78 7.97 2.55
N SER A 231 30.43 6.90 1.82
CA SER A 231 31.35 5.84 1.45
C SER A 231 31.28 5.44 -0.03
N GLY A 232 31.65 6.38 -0.91
CA GLY A 232 31.87 6.14 -2.36
C GLY A 232 32.85 5.02 -2.71
N PHE A 233 33.58 4.51 -1.71
CA PHE A 233 33.89 3.08 -1.59
C PHE A 233 33.56 2.70 -0.14
N ILE A 234 32.80 1.62 0.11
CA ILE A 234 32.33 1.31 1.48
C ILE A 234 33.54 1.16 2.40
N SER A 235 33.68 2.12 3.32
CA SER A 235 34.66 2.08 4.39
C SER A 235 34.06 1.20 5.48
N TYR A 236 34.41 -0.09 5.48
CA TYR A 236 33.95 -1.06 6.47
C TYR A 236 34.63 -0.82 7.85
N THR A 237 34.36 0.35 8.43
CA THR A 237 34.64 0.68 9.83
C THR A 237 33.82 -0.24 10.74
N LYS A 238 34.19 -0.38 12.02
CA LYS A 238 33.34 -1.10 12.99
C LYS A 238 32.01 -0.36 13.17
N GLU A 239 32.10 0.96 13.28
CA GLU A 239 31.00 1.91 13.43
C GLU A 239 29.90 1.73 12.36
N ASN A 240 30.28 1.65 11.07
CA ASN A 240 29.30 1.48 10.00
C ASN A 240 28.58 0.12 10.05
N LYS A 241 29.20 -0.93 10.65
CA LYS A 241 28.54 -2.24 10.86
C LYS A 241 27.61 -2.21 12.06
N ASP A 242 28.07 -1.62 13.16
CA ASP A 242 27.28 -1.45 14.38
C ASP A 242 26.01 -0.62 14.05
N GLU A 243 26.15 0.40 13.20
CA GLU A 243 25.05 1.22 12.69
C GLU A 243 24.14 0.45 11.72
N LEU A 244 24.69 -0.29 10.73
CA LEU A 244 23.87 -1.15 9.84
C LEU A 244 23.06 -2.20 10.63
N ALA A 245 23.66 -2.82 11.64
CA ALA A 245 22.95 -3.74 12.54
C ALA A 245 21.85 -3.01 13.34
N SER A 246 22.12 -1.82 13.86
CA SER A 246 21.12 -0.98 14.54
C SER A 246 19.95 -0.58 13.63
N ILE A 247 20.22 -0.27 12.36
CA ILE A 247 19.19 0.03 11.36
C ILE A 247 18.37 -1.23 11.07
N GLN A 248 19.01 -2.39 10.92
CA GLN A 248 18.32 -3.66 10.69
C GLN A 248 17.39 -4.05 11.84
N ASP A 249 17.88 -3.97 13.09
CA ASP A 249 17.04 -4.17 14.28
C ASP A 249 15.92 -3.12 14.38
N GLY A 250 16.16 -1.92 13.86
CA GLY A 250 15.15 -0.89 13.62
C GLY A 250 14.01 -1.37 12.73
N TYR A 251 14.29 -1.85 11.52
CA TYR A 251 13.26 -2.41 10.63
C TYR A 251 12.60 -3.66 11.23
N ARG A 252 13.37 -4.57 11.86
CA ARG A 252 12.83 -5.74 12.58
C ARG A 252 11.93 -5.33 13.76
N SER A 253 12.11 -4.14 14.34
CA SER A 253 11.22 -3.52 15.35
C SER A 253 10.01 -2.83 14.73
N LEU A 254 10.17 -2.24 13.55
CA LEU A 254 9.12 -1.57 12.80
C LEU A 254 8.06 -2.58 12.29
N ILE A 255 8.49 -3.70 11.70
CA ILE A 255 7.62 -4.83 11.33
C ILE A 255 6.80 -5.33 12.53
N ARG A 256 7.45 -5.54 13.69
CA ARG A 256 6.74 -5.93 14.93
C ARG A 256 5.75 -4.88 15.43
N THR A 257 6.00 -3.60 15.14
CA THR A 257 5.05 -2.51 15.45
C THR A 257 3.82 -2.61 14.52
N VAL A 258 4.05 -2.81 13.21
CA VAL A 258 2.98 -3.00 12.21
C VAL A 258 2.15 -4.26 12.50
N ASP A 259 2.77 -5.38 12.89
CA ASP A 259 2.06 -6.59 13.33
C ASP A 259 1.21 -6.34 14.59
N SER A 260 1.73 -5.60 15.57
CA SER A 260 0.99 -5.25 16.79
C SER A 260 -0.13 -4.23 16.57
N LEU A 261 -0.05 -3.41 15.51
CA LEU A 261 -1.11 -2.46 15.12
C LEU A 261 -2.19 -3.16 14.30
N SER A 262 -1.80 -3.92 13.26
CA SER A 262 -2.74 -4.65 12.40
C SER A 262 -3.56 -5.70 13.17
N ALA A 263 -3.01 -6.29 14.24
CA ALA A 263 -3.75 -7.18 15.14
C ALA A 263 -4.94 -6.51 15.90
N LYS A 264 -5.10 -5.18 15.83
CA LYS A 264 -6.34 -4.49 16.29
C LYS A 264 -7.54 -4.79 15.39
N VAL A 265 -7.32 -5.06 14.10
CA VAL A 265 -8.37 -5.24 13.10
C VAL A 265 -8.81 -6.70 13.09
N LYS A 266 -10.01 -6.99 13.61
CA LYS A 266 -10.52 -8.36 13.75
C LYS A 266 -10.91 -9.01 12.42
N ASN A 267 -11.52 -8.22 11.54
CA ASN A 267 -12.10 -8.64 10.26
C ASN A 267 -11.50 -7.81 9.11
N PRO A 268 -10.18 -7.92 8.84
CA PRO A 268 -9.49 -7.07 7.88
C PRO A 268 -10.00 -7.31 6.45
N THR A 269 -10.10 -6.24 5.66
CA THR A 269 -10.38 -6.33 4.22
C THR A 269 -9.25 -7.05 3.47
N SER A 270 -9.54 -7.51 2.25
CA SER A 270 -8.53 -7.99 1.29
C SER A 270 -7.44 -6.95 1.08
N ASP A 271 -7.85 -5.69 1.01
CA ASP A 271 -7.01 -4.58 0.60
C ASP A 271 -6.11 -4.16 1.76
N PHE A 272 -6.63 -4.11 3.00
CA PHE A 272 -5.78 -3.95 4.19
C PHE A 272 -4.74 -5.07 4.30
N THR A 273 -5.17 -6.32 4.15
CA THR A 273 -4.26 -7.48 4.22
C THR A 273 -3.15 -7.38 3.18
N LYS A 274 -3.48 -6.94 1.97
CA LYS A 274 -2.54 -6.70 0.87
C LYS A 274 -1.60 -5.53 1.17
N ASP A 275 -2.11 -4.38 1.59
CA ASP A 275 -1.33 -3.17 1.82
C ASP A 275 -0.31 -3.40 2.96
N ILE A 276 -0.74 -3.99 4.08
CA ILE A 276 0.15 -4.41 5.18
C ILE A 276 1.20 -5.43 4.73
N SER A 277 0.87 -6.31 3.78
CA SER A 277 1.86 -7.25 3.22
C SER A 277 2.90 -6.56 2.32
N SER A 278 2.55 -5.46 1.63
CA SER A 278 3.49 -4.66 0.83
C SER A 278 4.49 -3.95 1.73
N GLU A 279 3.99 -3.18 2.71
CA GLU A 279 4.81 -2.44 3.68
C GLU A 279 5.81 -3.35 4.41
N LYS A 280 5.37 -4.56 4.79
CA LYS A 280 6.25 -5.58 5.37
C LYS A 280 7.27 -6.11 4.38
N SER A 281 6.89 -6.41 3.14
CA SER A 281 7.80 -6.88 2.10
C SER A 281 8.88 -5.85 1.73
N GLU A 282 8.58 -4.56 1.84
CA GLU A 282 9.54 -3.47 1.59
C GLU A 282 10.56 -3.35 2.74
N MET A 283 10.11 -3.39 4.00
CA MET A 283 11.01 -3.47 5.15
C MET A 283 11.86 -4.75 5.15
N GLU A 284 11.30 -5.90 4.76
CA GLU A 284 12.05 -7.16 4.61
C GLU A 284 13.08 -7.11 3.47
N SER A 285 12.80 -6.36 2.40
CA SER A 285 13.78 -6.05 1.35
C SER A 285 14.98 -5.27 1.89
N GLU A 286 14.78 -4.19 2.65
CA GLU A 286 15.89 -3.40 3.21
C GLU A 286 16.70 -4.21 4.25
N ILE A 287 16.03 -4.97 5.12
CA ILE A 287 16.67 -5.92 6.04
C ILE A 287 17.61 -6.88 5.28
N LYS A 288 17.11 -7.45 4.17
CA LYS A 288 17.88 -8.38 3.34
C LYS A 288 19.05 -7.70 2.64
N ARG A 289 18.91 -6.46 2.16
CA ARG A 289 20.03 -5.70 1.57
C ARG A 289 21.14 -5.46 2.61
N ILE A 290 20.77 -5.19 3.86
CA ILE A 290 21.72 -5.05 4.97
C ILE A 290 22.40 -6.40 5.27
N ASP A 291 21.66 -7.51 5.33
CA ASP A 291 22.24 -8.87 5.47
C ASP A 291 23.24 -9.17 4.33
N ASP A 292 22.86 -8.89 3.08
CA ASP A 292 23.69 -9.04 1.88
C ASP A 292 24.96 -8.17 1.89
N ILE A 293 24.98 -7.03 2.59
CA ILE A 293 26.17 -6.18 2.76
C ILE A 293 27.10 -6.78 3.82
N LEU A 294 26.55 -7.18 4.97
CA LEU A 294 27.30 -7.71 6.10
C LEU A 294 27.96 -9.07 5.77
N ASP A 295 27.27 -9.98 5.09
CA ASP A 295 27.82 -11.29 4.71
C ASP A 295 28.83 -11.21 3.54
N LYS A 296 28.69 -10.24 2.61
CA LYS A 296 29.71 -10.01 1.56
C LYS A 296 31.06 -9.62 2.16
N GLU A 297 31.07 -8.77 3.18
CA GLU A 297 32.31 -8.33 3.82
C GLU A 297 32.99 -9.47 4.60
N LYS A 298 32.21 -10.27 5.33
CA LYS A 298 32.66 -11.46 6.04
C LYS A 298 33.43 -12.42 5.12
N ASP A 299 32.94 -12.62 3.89
CA ASP A 299 33.59 -13.45 2.89
C ASP A 299 34.78 -12.75 2.21
N ALA A 300 34.72 -11.43 2.03
CA ALA A 300 35.81 -10.59 1.52
C ALA A 300 37.02 -10.50 2.48
N LEU A 301 36.81 -10.55 3.80
CA LEU A 301 37.87 -10.63 4.80
C LEU A 301 38.40 -12.06 4.98
N ARG A 302 37.53 -13.07 4.89
CA ARG A 302 37.88 -14.48 5.12
C ARG A 302 38.84 -15.03 4.07
N LYS A 303 38.68 -14.67 2.79
CA LYS A 303 39.55 -15.16 1.70
C LYS A 303 41.02 -14.70 1.86
N PRO A 304 41.31 -13.40 2.12
CA PRO A 304 42.64 -12.95 2.50
C PRO A 304 43.20 -13.66 3.73
N ILE A 305 42.46 -13.76 4.83
CA ILE A 305 42.99 -14.40 6.05
C ILE A 305 43.42 -15.85 5.78
N ILE A 306 42.67 -16.61 4.99
CA ILE A 306 43.05 -17.97 4.60
C ILE A 306 44.30 -17.99 3.70
N LEU A 307 44.38 -17.12 2.69
CA LEU A 307 45.55 -17.09 1.80
C LEU A 307 46.82 -16.70 2.57
N ASN A 308 46.73 -15.67 3.42
CA ASN A 308 47.84 -15.20 4.26
C ASN A 308 48.39 -16.31 5.16
N VAL A 309 47.53 -17.14 5.74
CA VAL A 309 47.94 -18.29 6.57
C VAL A 309 48.64 -19.36 5.73
N VAL A 310 48.16 -19.64 4.50
CA VAL A 310 48.80 -20.58 3.57
C VAL A 310 50.18 -20.07 3.13
N GLU A 311 50.28 -18.81 2.74
CA GLU A 311 51.56 -18.22 2.32
C GLU A 311 52.57 -18.12 3.46
N LEU A 312 52.13 -17.85 4.70
CA LEU A 312 52.98 -17.88 5.89
C LEU A 312 53.55 -19.30 6.16
N VAL A 313 52.73 -20.35 5.97
CA VAL A 313 53.19 -21.74 6.08
C VAL A 313 54.21 -22.08 4.98
N VAL A 314 53.97 -21.66 3.74
CA VAL A 314 54.92 -21.82 2.63
C VAL A 314 56.23 -21.06 2.89
N PHE A 315 56.16 -19.85 3.43
CA PHE A 315 57.32 -19.05 3.83
C PHE A 315 58.19 -19.78 4.86
N PHE A 316 57.60 -20.26 5.97
CA PHE A 316 58.36 -21.00 6.98
C PHE A 316 58.98 -22.28 6.41
N PHE A 317 58.28 -22.99 5.53
CA PHE A 317 58.81 -24.18 4.86
C PHE A 317 60.02 -23.87 3.96
N MET A 318 59.97 -22.78 3.17
CA MET A 318 61.12 -22.33 2.38
C MET A 318 62.31 -21.87 3.25
N CYS A 319 62.05 -21.15 4.35
CA CYS A 319 63.09 -20.76 5.31
C CYS A 319 63.83 -21.97 5.91
N VAL A 320 63.11 -23.05 6.21
CA VAL A 320 63.69 -24.30 6.76
C VAL A 320 64.51 -25.06 5.71
N LEU A 321 64.03 -25.15 4.47
CA LEU A 321 64.70 -25.93 3.42
C LEU A 321 65.88 -25.22 2.74
N ALA A 322 65.80 -23.89 2.56
CA ALA A 322 66.77 -23.11 1.78
C ALA A 322 67.43 -21.96 2.59
N GLY A 323 67.25 -21.93 3.91
CA GLY A 323 67.95 -21.01 4.80
C GLY A 323 67.76 -19.53 4.41
N PRO A 324 68.82 -18.70 4.41
CA PRO A 324 68.74 -17.29 4.02
C PRO A 324 68.19 -17.05 2.61
N ALA A 325 68.49 -17.93 1.64
CA ALA A 325 67.95 -17.83 0.28
C ALA A 325 66.45 -18.13 0.25
N GLY A 326 66.01 -19.12 1.04
CA GLY A 326 64.60 -19.43 1.28
C GLY A 326 63.84 -18.28 1.94
N ALA A 327 64.46 -17.58 2.89
CA ALA A 327 63.88 -16.40 3.53
C ALA A 327 63.68 -15.23 2.54
N VAL A 328 64.64 -14.98 1.64
CA VAL A 328 64.52 -13.94 0.60
C VAL A 328 63.42 -14.31 -0.40
N LEU A 329 63.45 -15.53 -0.96
CA LEU A 329 62.44 -15.99 -1.94
C LEU A 329 61.03 -16.06 -1.32
N GLY A 330 60.91 -16.52 -0.09
CA GLY A 330 59.66 -16.53 0.66
C GLY A 330 59.13 -15.13 0.95
N THR A 331 59.99 -14.16 1.31
CA THR A 331 59.55 -12.77 1.55
C THR A 331 58.99 -12.15 0.28
N ILE A 332 59.64 -12.37 -0.87
CA ILE A 332 59.16 -11.92 -2.19
C ILE A 332 57.82 -12.62 -2.54
N GLY A 333 57.74 -13.93 -2.28
CA GLY A 333 56.55 -14.75 -2.49
C GLY A 333 55.36 -14.40 -1.60
N LEU A 334 55.58 -13.81 -0.42
CA LEU A 334 54.54 -13.28 0.47
C LEU A 334 54.11 -11.87 0.06
N VAL A 335 55.05 -10.95 -0.16
CA VAL A 335 54.71 -9.53 -0.34
C VAL A 335 53.94 -9.28 -1.65
N ILE A 336 54.24 -10.03 -2.71
CA ILE A 336 53.66 -9.82 -4.04
C ILE A 336 52.16 -10.20 -4.12
N PRO A 337 51.72 -11.42 -3.76
CA PRO A 337 50.31 -11.80 -3.90
C PRO A 337 49.41 -11.05 -2.91
N LEU A 338 49.87 -10.86 -1.67
CA LEU A 338 49.15 -10.09 -0.66
C LEU A 338 48.97 -8.62 -1.03
N ASN A 339 49.95 -7.98 -1.67
CA ASN A 339 49.75 -6.61 -2.15
C ASN A 339 48.63 -6.56 -3.20
N TRP A 340 48.64 -7.48 -4.17
CA TRP A 340 47.55 -7.60 -5.15
C TRP A 340 46.19 -7.88 -4.49
N LEU A 341 46.17 -8.72 -3.46
CA LEU A 341 44.95 -9.11 -2.75
C LEU A 341 44.38 -7.99 -1.85
N LEU A 342 45.24 -7.15 -1.29
CA LEU A 342 44.86 -6.08 -0.34
C LEU A 342 44.49 -4.76 -1.03
N THR A 343 45.01 -4.47 -2.23
CA THR A 343 44.65 -3.25 -2.98
C THR A 343 43.81 -3.54 -4.23
N GLY A 344 43.87 -4.76 -4.78
CA GLY A 344 43.30 -5.13 -6.08
C GLY A 344 44.28 -4.96 -7.26
N ASP A 345 45.39 -4.26 -7.06
CA ASP A 345 46.31 -3.86 -8.13
C ASP A 345 47.32 -4.95 -8.50
N LYS A 346 47.33 -5.36 -9.77
CA LYS A 346 48.39 -6.21 -10.31
C LYS A 346 49.68 -5.39 -10.38
N ILE A 347 50.80 -6.02 -10.00
CA ILE A 347 52.13 -5.43 -9.74
C ILE A 347 52.45 -4.20 -10.62
N PRO A 348 52.82 -3.03 -10.05
CA PRO A 348 52.65 -1.74 -10.71
C PRO A 348 53.82 -1.34 -11.62
N PHE A 349 53.73 -1.68 -12.91
CA PHE A 349 54.54 -1.06 -13.96
C PHE A 349 53.70 -0.79 -15.21
N ASN A 350 53.19 0.44 -15.37
CA ASN A 350 52.85 1.01 -16.68
C ASN A 350 52.55 2.52 -16.69
N ASN A 351 52.19 3.14 -15.55
CA ASN A 351 52.15 4.60 -15.47
C ASN A 351 52.46 5.08 -14.04
N ILE A 352 53.55 5.85 -13.89
CA ILE A 352 54.01 6.43 -12.62
C ILE A 352 53.51 7.88 -12.45
N ASN A 353 52.88 8.45 -13.48
CA ASN A 353 52.74 9.89 -13.64
C ASN A 353 51.57 10.57 -12.88
N ASP A 354 50.90 9.84 -11.98
CA ASP A 354 49.98 10.38 -10.95
C ASP A 354 50.48 10.05 -9.51
N LEU A 355 51.80 9.87 -9.40
CA LEU A 355 52.61 9.73 -8.18
C LEU A 355 53.85 10.66 -8.35
N PRO A 356 54.71 10.88 -7.33
CA PRO A 356 54.62 10.44 -5.93
C PRO A 356 54.10 11.43 -4.86
N GLU A 357 54.58 12.64 -4.52
CA GLU A 357 55.75 13.48 -4.83
C GLU A 357 57.14 12.84 -4.93
N TRP A 358 57.60 12.30 -3.80
CA TRP A 358 58.88 11.59 -3.70
C TRP A 358 59.05 10.80 -2.39
N SER A 359 58.03 10.77 -1.52
CA SER A 359 58.18 10.30 -0.14
C SER A 359 57.74 8.84 0.06
N LEU A 360 58.23 8.26 1.15
CA LEU A 360 57.68 7.04 1.76
C LEU A 360 56.18 7.18 2.13
N GLY A 361 55.63 8.41 2.14
CA GLY A 361 54.34 8.77 2.71
C GLY A 361 53.12 8.51 1.82
N TYR A 362 53.21 8.68 0.49
CA TYR A 362 52.11 8.25 -0.39
C TYR A 362 51.98 6.72 -0.36
N ILE A 363 53.13 6.03 -0.33
CA ILE A 363 53.28 4.57 -0.25
C ILE A 363 52.69 4.01 1.06
N ILE A 364 52.44 4.86 2.06
CA ILE A 364 51.82 4.55 3.36
C ILE A 364 50.27 4.69 3.34
N GLY A 365 49.67 4.94 2.18
CA GLY A 365 48.24 5.20 1.97
C GLY A 365 47.28 4.30 2.77
N LYS A 366 46.40 4.93 3.56
CA LYS A 366 45.34 4.31 4.38
C LYS A 366 45.78 3.31 5.47
N GLY A 367 47.04 3.37 5.93
CA GLY A 367 47.44 3.03 7.31
C GLY A 367 47.51 1.54 7.69
N ARG A 368 46.47 0.73 7.44
CA ARG A 368 46.51 -0.73 7.66
C ARG A 368 47.55 -1.39 6.74
N THR A 369 47.53 -1.03 5.46
CA THR A 369 48.49 -1.52 4.46
C THR A 369 49.92 -1.11 4.80
N ALA A 370 50.13 0.11 5.29
CA ALA A 370 51.43 0.61 5.74
C ALA A 370 52.00 -0.16 6.95
N LEU A 371 51.20 -0.32 8.01
CA LEU A 371 51.58 -1.12 9.18
C LEU A 371 51.83 -2.58 8.80
N TRP A 372 51.08 -3.12 7.85
CA TRP A 372 51.27 -4.47 7.35
C TRP A 372 52.56 -4.63 6.53
N ILE A 373 52.85 -3.72 5.58
CA ILE A 373 54.11 -3.72 4.81
C ILE A 373 55.31 -3.57 5.75
N LEU A 374 55.26 -2.63 6.70
CA LEU A 374 56.31 -2.45 7.71
C LEU A 374 56.49 -3.69 8.58
N ALA A 375 55.40 -4.32 9.03
CA ALA A 375 55.47 -5.56 9.81
C ALA A 375 56.10 -6.70 9.00
N ASN A 376 55.80 -6.84 7.71
CA ASN A 376 56.36 -7.90 6.87
C ASN A 376 57.82 -7.63 6.46
N LEU A 377 58.21 -6.37 6.25
CA LEU A 377 59.62 -5.99 6.10
C LEU A 377 60.41 -6.28 7.39
N VAL A 378 59.86 -5.94 8.55
CA VAL A 378 60.46 -6.28 9.86
C VAL A 378 60.56 -7.79 10.05
N LEU A 379 59.51 -8.56 9.75
CA LEU A 379 59.53 -10.02 9.85
C LEU A 379 60.52 -10.67 8.88
N GLY A 380 60.61 -10.20 7.63
CA GLY A 380 61.59 -10.66 6.65
C GLY A 380 63.02 -10.38 7.10
N LEU A 381 63.31 -9.17 7.58
CA LEU A 381 64.59 -8.80 8.18
C LEU A 381 64.91 -9.64 9.44
N LEU A 382 63.92 -9.90 10.29
CA LEU A 382 64.06 -10.75 11.47
C LEU A 382 64.36 -12.20 11.09
N ALA A 383 63.71 -12.74 10.05
CA ALA A 383 63.94 -14.09 9.54
C ALA A 383 65.33 -14.23 8.88
N ILE A 384 65.76 -13.23 8.10
CA ILE A 384 67.14 -13.16 7.56
C ILE A 384 68.16 -13.09 8.71
N TRP A 385 67.90 -12.29 9.74
CA TRP A 385 68.77 -12.21 10.92
C TRP A 385 68.83 -13.55 11.67
N ILE A 386 67.68 -14.14 12.04
CA ILE A 386 67.60 -15.44 12.74
C ILE A 386 68.27 -16.56 11.94
N THR A 387 68.01 -16.66 10.62
CA THR A 387 68.66 -17.68 9.77
C THR A 387 70.17 -17.46 9.65
N SER A 388 70.66 -16.21 9.62
CA SER A 388 72.11 -15.92 9.67
C SER A 388 72.76 -16.35 11.00
N GLN A 389 72.04 -16.19 12.13
CA GLN A 389 72.52 -16.63 13.46
C GLN A 389 72.52 -18.16 13.59
N MET A 390 71.55 -18.86 12.98
CA MET A 390 71.53 -20.33 12.96
C MET A 390 72.62 -20.92 12.05
N GLY A 391 72.91 -20.28 10.91
CA GLY A 391 74.02 -20.67 10.03
C GLY A 391 75.40 -20.61 10.71
N TYR A 392 75.54 -19.81 11.78
CA TYR A 392 76.77 -19.71 12.58
C TYR A 392 77.00 -20.83 13.61
N LYS A 393 76.16 -21.88 13.60
CA LYS A 393 76.30 -23.07 14.48
C LYS A 393 76.42 -24.40 13.73
N GLY A 394 76.79 -24.38 12.44
CA GLY A 394 76.79 -25.58 11.61
C GLY A 394 77.75 -25.55 10.41
N LEU A 395 79.02 -25.26 10.65
CA LEU A 395 80.17 -25.57 9.77
C LEU A 395 81.35 -26.01 10.64
#